data_AF-A0A453DTL7-F1
#
_entry.id   AF-A0A453DTL7-F1
#
_cell.length_a   1.000
_cell.length_b   1.000
_cell.length_c   1.000
_cell.angle_alpha   90.00
_cell.angle_beta   90.00
_cell.angle_gamma   90.00
#
_symmetry.space_group_name_H-M   'P 1'
#
loop_
_entity.id
_entity.type
_entity.pdbx_description
1 polymer ?
#
loop_
_entity_poly.entity_id
_entity_poly.type
_entity_poly.pdbx_seq_one_letter_code
_entity_poly.pdbx_strand_id
1 'polypeptide(L)'
;KFGIGVDNIYAQPFRDIAISNGVIRFVELKSCRCSDTRNEKGVIGQGWTITTWSRAIFSNKWNKKFTVKADNVPVTDSSYPNVLGGKRLSWDKVVHGAPTLSLCDEDVVYIMARLDIRPTVAWMLAINIREGTLAAIKQCSTEKMPGLEPTYVQCALSDYLKQRKR
;
A
#
# COMPACT_ATOMS: atom_id res chain seq x y z
N LYS A 1 5.48 2.81 -33.88
CA LYS A 1 6.03 1.78 -32.95
C LYS A 1 6.74 2.50 -31.82
N PHE A 2 6.04 2.78 -30.72
CA PHE A 2 6.67 3.28 -29.49
C PHE A 2 6.89 2.08 -28.58
N GLY A 3 8.08 1.47 -28.69
CA GLY A 3 8.56 0.51 -27.71
C GLY A 3 9.09 1.30 -26.52
N ILE A 4 8.23 1.62 -25.56
CA ILE A 4 8.69 1.96 -24.22
C ILE A 4 8.99 0.61 -23.56
N GLY A 5 10.23 0.15 -23.67
CA GLY A 5 10.71 -0.97 -22.88
C GLY A 5 10.62 -0.59 -21.41
N VAL A 6 9.62 -1.13 -20.70
CA VAL A 6 9.41 -0.96 -19.26
C VAL A 6 10.29 -1.95 -18.48
N ASP A 7 11.45 -2.30 -19.02
CA ASP A 7 12.26 -3.42 -18.52
C ASP A 7 13.31 -2.98 -17.50
N ASN A 8 13.33 -1.71 -17.07
CA ASN A 8 14.33 -1.26 -16.10
C ASN A 8 13.91 -0.07 -15.21
N ILE A 9 12.68 -0.07 -14.71
CA ILE A 9 12.40 0.66 -13.46
C ILE A 9 12.90 -0.27 -12.36
N TYR A 10 14.06 0.04 -11.78
CA TYR A 10 14.54 -0.61 -10.56
C TYR A 10 13.36 -0.81 -9.61
N ALA A 11 13.23 -1.99 -9.04
CA ALA A 11 12.23 -2.30 -8.02
C ALA A 11 12.54 -1.46 -6.77
N GLN A 12 12.28 -0.14 -6.84
CA GLN A 12 12.41 0.76 -5.72
C GLN A 12 11.27 0.35 -4.78
N PRO A 13 11.59 -0.21 -3.61
CA PRO A 13 10.54 -0.57 -2.66
C PRO A 13 9.79 0.70 -2.33
N PHE A 14 8.47 0.65 -2.44
CA PHE A 14 7.64 1.78 -2.07
C PHE A 14 7.71 1.94 -0.55
N ARG A 15 7.96 3.16 -0.10
CA ARG A 15 8.19 3.47 1.31
C ARG A 15 7.33 4.65 1.71
N ASP A 16 6.94 4.65 2.98
CA ASP A 16 6.32 5.81 3.60
C ASP A 16 6.80 5.96 5.05
N ILE A 17 6.76 7.18 5.55
CA ILE A 17 7.21 7.56 6.89
C ILE A 17 6.19 8.50 7.53
N ALA A 18 5.83 8.22 8.76
CA ALA A 18 4.95 9.07 9.56
C ALA A 18 5.57 9.33 10.93
N ILE A 19 5.33 10.51 11.48
CA ILE A 19 5.80 10.87 12.82
C ILE A 19 4.57 11.25 13.66
N SER A 20 4.38 10.56 14.78
CA SER A 20 3.23 10.74 15.69
C SER A 20 3.64 10.39 17.12
N ASN A 21 3.25 11.21 18.11
CA ASN A 21 3.48 10.99 19.55
C ASN A 21 4.91 10.57 19.98
N GLY A 22 5.95 11.26 19.52
CA GLY A 22 7.37 10.97 19.79
C GLY A 22 7.95 9.79 19.02
N VAL A 23 7.17 9.15 18.14
CA VAL A 23 7.55 7.93 17.44
C VAL A 23 7.61 8.17 15.93
N ILE A 24 8.71 7.72 15.33
CA ILE A 24 8.86 7.62 13.88
C ILE A 24 8.40 6.23 13.47
N ARG A 25 7.40 6.17 12.59
CA ARG A 25 6.89 4.96 11.95
C ARG A 25 7.36 4.94 10.51
N PHE A 26 7.81 3.77 10.06
CA PHE A 26 8.30 3.54 8.72
C PHE A 26 7.64 2.29 8.16
N VAL A 27 7.21 2.36 6.90
CA VAL A 27 6.65 1.21 6.17
C VAL A 27 7.43 0.98 4.88
N GLU A 28 7.66 -0.28 4.57
CA GLU A 28 8.23 -0.74 3.31
C GLU A 28 7.24 -1.72 2.69
N LEU A 29 6.83 -1.44 1.45
CA LEU A 29 6.04 -2.33 0.63
C LEU A 29 6.95 -2.87 -0.47
N LYS A 30 7.17 -4.18 -0.45
CA LYS A 30 7.91 -4.89 -1.50
C LYS A 30 6.95 -5.60 -2.42
N SER A 31 7.09 -5.35 -3.71
CA SER A 31 6.51 -6.19 -4.75
C SER A 31 7.19 -7.57 -4.70
N CYS A 32 6.44 -8.59 -4.34
CA CYS A 32 6.81 -9.97 -4.58
C CYS A 32 6.48 -10.29 -6.04
N ARG A 33 7.48 -10.66 -6.84
CA ARG A 33 7.24 -11.30 -8.14
C ARG A 33 6.66 -12.69 -7.89
N CYS A 34 5.39 -12.78 -7.51
CA CYS A 34 4.71 -14.05 -7.30
C CYS A 34 4.24 -14.61 -8.64
N SER A 35 5.11 -15.41 -9.26
CA SER A 35 4.85 -16.41 -10.31
C SER A 35 4.33 -15.93 -11.66
N ASP A 36 4.63 -16.70 -12.70
CA ASP A 36 4.31 -16.50 -14.13
C ASP A 36 2.81 -16.42 -14.47
N THR A 37 1.94 -16.28 -13.46
CA THR A 37 0.49 -16.27 -13.62
C THR A 37 -0.02 -14.85 -13.83
N ARG A 38 -0.53 -14.61 -15.04
CA ARG A 38 -1.27 -13.39 -15.36
C ARG A 38 -2.66 -13.45 -14.72
N ASN A 39 -3.17 -12.30 -14.31
CA ASN A 39 -4.59 -12.19 -13.97
C ASN A 39 -5.46 -12.30 -15.23
N GLU A 40 -6.78 -12.28 -15.06
CA GLU A 40 -7.77 -12.46 -16.15
C GLU A 40 -7.64 -11.42 -17.28
N LYS A 41 -6.98 -10.29 -17.02
CA LYS A 41 -6.71 -9.23 -17.99
C LYS A 41 -5.34 -9.35 -18.67
N GLY A 42 -4.59 -10.42 -18.37
CA GLY A 42 -3.25 -10.63 -18.90
C GLY A 42 -2.16 -9.83 -18.17
N VAL A 43 -2.49 -9.17 -17.05
CA VAL A 43 -1.57 -8.34 -16.27
C VAL A 43 -0.87 -9.21 -15.24
N ILE A 44 0.45 -9.07 -15.12
CA ILE A 44 1.23 -9.74 -14.08
C ILE A 44 0.90 -9.03 -12.75
N GLY A 45 0.15 -9.73 -11.90
CA GLY A 45 -0.06 -9.29 -10.54
C GLY A 45 1.26 -9.28 -9.79
N GLN A 46 1.48 -8.22 -9.02
CA GLN A 46 2.62 -8.15 -8.14
C GLN A 46 2.07 -8.40 -6.74
N GLY A 47 2.32 -9.60 -6.22
CA GLY A 47 2.09 -9.84 -4.80
C GLY A 47 2.81 -8.77 -3.99
N TRP A 48 2.34 -8.47 -2.79
CA TRP A 48 2.98 -7.46 -1.96
C TRP A 48 3.23 -7.99 -0.55
N THR A 49 4.32 -7.50 0.03
CA THR A 49 4.64 -7.67 1.45
C THR A 49 4.83 -6.31 2.07
N ILE A 50 3.99 -5.98 3.05
CA ILE A 50 4.16 -4.82 3.92
C ILE A 50 5.01 -5.25 5.09
N THR A 51 6.02 -4.46 5.41
CA THR A 51 6.70 -4.54 6.71
C THR A 51 6.70 -3.16 7.34
N THR A 52 6.50 -3.10 8.65
CA THR A 52 6.56 -1.85 9.41
C THR A 52 7.66 -1.89 10.46
N TRP A 53 8.19 -0.71 10.74
CA TRP A 53 9.19 -0.48 11.77
C TRP A 53 8.82 0.78 12.55
N SER A 54 9.29 0.85 13.78
CA SER A 54 9.26 2.10 14.53
C SER A 54 10.47 2.31 15.41
N ARG A 55 10.76 3.58 15.68
CA ARG A 55 11.73 4.05 16.66
C ARG A 55 11.21 5.29 17.36
N ALA A 56 11.62 5.50 18.61
CA ALA A 56 11.45 6.80 19.23
C ALA A 56 12.36 7.83 18.53
N ILE A 57 11.95 9.11 18.49
CA ILE A 57 12.73 10.19 17.86
C ILE A 57 14.15 10.26 18.45
N PHE A 58 14.26 10.12 19.78
CA PHE A 58 15.53 10.19 20.52
C PHE A 58 16.32 8.87 20.56
N SER A 59 15.82 7.79 19.96
CA SER A 59 16.48 6.47 19.98
C SER A 59 17.00 6.10 18.61
N ASN A 60 18.25 5.62 18.51
CA ASN A 60 18.81 5.14 17.24
C ASN A 60 18.39 3.72 16.85
N LYS A 61 17.61 3.04 17.69
CA LYS A 61 17.23 1.63 17.49
C LYS A 61 15.88 1.52 16.79
N TRP A 62 15.89 0.95 15.60
CA TRP A 62 14.68 0.57 14.87
C TRP A 62 14.18 -0.79 15.34
N ASN A 63 12.88 -0.89 15.56
CA ASN A 63 12.20 -2.14 15.91
C ASN A 63 11.29 -2.52 14.77
N LYS A 64 11.50 -3.71 14.19
CA LYS A 64 10.54 -4.30 13.27
C LYS A 64 9.25 -4.63 14.05
N LYS A 65 8.11 -4.20 13.53
CA LYS A 65 6.79 -4.36 14.19
C LYS A 65 6.01 -5.51 13.57
N PHE A 66 5.48 -5.31 12.36
CA PHE A 66 4.62 -6.28 11.71
C PHE A 66 5.09 -6.56 10.29
N THR A 67 4.76 -7.76 9.78
CA THR A 67 4.92 -8.14 8.38
C THR A 67 3.64 -8.81 7.91
N VAL A 68 3.02 -8.27 6.86
CA VAL A 68 1.80 -8.80 6.25
C VAL A 68 2.05 -9.06 4.76
N LYS A 69 1.64 -10.24 4.30
CA LYS A 69 1.68 -10.63 2.89
C LYS A 69 0.28 -10.57 2.30
N ALA A 70 0.18 -10.23 1.02
CA ALA A 70 -1.08 -10.17 0.30
C ALA A 70 -1.92 -11.45 0.45
N ASP A 71 -1.30 -12.63 0.31
CA ASP A 71 -1.95 -13.95 0.41
C ASP A 71 -2.57 -14.24 1.78
N ASN A 72 -2.05 -13.58 2.83
CA ASN A 72 -2.51 -13.79 4.20
C ASN A 72 -3.70 -12.88 4.55
N VAL A 73 -3.98 -11.84 3.75
CA VAL A 73 -5.07 -10.92 4.05
C VAL A 73 -6.38 -11.55 3.59
N PRO A 74 -7.29 -11.89 4.52
CA PRO A 74 -8.55 -12.50 4.16
C PRO A 74 -9.36 -11.55 3.28
N VAL A 75 -9.93 -12.14 2.25
CA VAL A 75 -10.85 -11.47 1.35
C VAL A 75 -12.24 -11.61 2.01
N THR A 76 -13.01 -10.53 2.21
CA THR A 76 -14.32 -10.55 2.92
C THR A 76 -15.40 -9.95 2.02
N ASP A 77 -16.52 -10.65 1.83
CA ASP A 77 -17.42 -10.49 0.67
C ASP A 77 -18.12 -9.12 0.50
N SER A 78 -17.91 -8.15 1.39
CA SER A 78 -18.79 -6.99 1.54
C SER A 78 -18.52 -5.79 0.65
N SER A 79 -17.58 -5.80 -0.31
CA SER A 79 -17.35 -4.65 -1.23
C SER A 79 -16.42 -4.94 -2.42
N TYR A 80 -16.50 -6.14 -3.02
CA TYR A 80 -15.64 -6.44 -4.18
C TYR A 80 -16.18 -5.87 -5.50
N PRO A 81 -15.29 -5.46 -6.43
CA PRO A 81 -15.66 -5.48 -7.82
C PRO A 81 -15.98 -6.92 -8.20
N ASN A 82 -17.18 -7.16 -8.71
CA ASN A 82 -17.44 -8.38 -9.45
C ASN A 82 -16.52 -8.36 -10.67
N VAL A 83 -15.34 -8.97 -10.55
CA VAL A 83 -14.50 -9.25 -11.70
C VAL A 83 -15.32 -10.21 -12.57
N LEU A 84 -15.54 -9.83 -13.84
CA LEU A 84 -16.39 -10.56 -14.77
C LEU A 84 -16.11 -12.07 -14.70
N GLY A 85 -17.08 -12.86 -14.23
CA GLY A 85 -16.94 -14.31 -14.07
C GLY A 85 -17.08 -14.86 -12.65
N GLY A 86 -17.44 -14.03 -11.66
CA GLY A 86 -17.76 -14.51 -10.30
C GLY A 86 -16.55 -14.94 -9.47
N LYS A 87 -15.34 -14.60 -9.90
CA LYS A 87 -14.10 -14.89 -9.18
C LYS A 87 -13.74 -13.77 -8.22
N ARG A 88 -13.40 -14.16 -6.99
CA ARG A 88 -12.91 -13.29 -5.91
C ARG A 88 -11.59 -12.66 -6.31
N LEU A 89 -11.44 -11.36 -6.03
CA LEU A 89 -10.21 -10.63 -6.30
C LEU A 89 -9.13 -11.04 -5.28
N SER A 90 -8.03 -11.57 -5.77
CA SER A 90 -6.89 -12.01 -4.95
C SER A 90 -5.87 -10.87 -4.85
N TRP A 91 -5.52 -10.44 -3.64
CA TRP A 91 -4.66 -9.27 -3.41
C TRP A 91 -3.23 -9.45 -3.90
N ASP A 92 -2.80 -10.67 -4.13
CA ASP A 92 -1.52 -11.00 -4.76
C ASP A 92 -1.53 -10.81 -6.28
N LYS A 93 -2.71 -10.65 -6.89
CA LYS A 93 -2.92 -10.56 -8.34
C LYS A 93 -3.28 -9.16 -8.84
N VAL A 94 -3.11 -8.15 -8.00
CA VAL A 94 -3.33 -6.73 -8.34
C VAL A 94 -2.02 -6.01 -8.60
N VAL A 95 -2.10 -4.93 -9.37
CA VAL A 95 -1.08 -3.89 -9.39
C VAL A 95 -1.35 -2.98 -8.19
N HIS A 96 -0.32 -2.65 -7.42
CA HIS A 96 -0.45 -1.81 -6.24
C HIS A 96 0.38 -0.52 -6.37
N GLY A 97 -0.07 0.53 -5.68
CA GLY A 97 0.71 1.75 -5.48
C GLY A 97 1.57 1.70 -4.23
N ALA A 98 2.15 2.86 -3.90
CA ALA A 98 2.90 3.02 -2.67
C ALA A 98 2.00 2.90 -1.43
N PRO A 99 2.55 2.43 -0.30
CA PRO A 99 1.82 2.42 0.96
C PRO A 99 1.68 3.84 1.51
N THR A 100 0.69 4.05 2.37
CA THR A 100 0.56 5.26 3.18
C THR A 100 0.19 4.87 4.61
N LEU A 101 0.97 5.32 5.59
CA LEU A 101 0.68 5.09 7.00
C LEU A 101 -0.52 5.94 7.43
N SER A 102 -1.45 5.35 8.19
CA SER A 102 -2.49 6.14 8.83
C SER A 102 -1.90 7.07 9.89
N LEU A 103 -2.30 8.33 9.86
CA LEU A 103 -1.93 9.33 10.87
C LEU A 103 -2.70 9.15 12.18
N CYS A 104 -3.89 8.55 12.12
CA CYS A 104 -4.80 8.41 13.26
C CYS A 104 -4.78 7.02 13.90
N ASP A 105 -4.39 6.00 13.14
CA ASP A 105 -4.35 4.61 13.60
C ASP A 105 -2.94 4.04 13.36
N GLU A 106 -2.30 3.57 14.43
CA GLU A 106 -0.92 3.09 14.34
C GLU A 106 -0.77 1.78 13.58
N ASP A 107 -1.86 1.00 13.51
CA ASP A 107 -1.88 -0.33 12.94
C ASP A 107 -2.54 -0.35 11.55
N VAL A 108 -2.82 0.79 10.93
CA VAL A 108 -3.41 0.85 9.58
C VAL A 108 -2.45 1.38 8.54
N VAL A 109 -2.31 0.63 7.45
CA VAL A 109 -1.60 1.03 6.22
C VAL A 109 -2.58 1.02 5.07
N TYR A 110 -2.58 2.11 4.29
CA TYR A 110 -3.35 2.22 3.07
C TYR A 110 -2.54 1.81 1.85
N ILE A 111 -3.15 1.06 0.93
CA ILE A 111 -2.58 0.73 -0.37
C ILE A 111 -3.64 0.95 -1.46
N MET A 112 -3.25 1.58 -2.56
CA MET A 112 -4.08 1.60 -3.76
C MET A 112 -3.85 0.31 -4.57
N ALA A 113 -4.92 -0.36 -4.99
CA ALA A 113 -4.89 -1.57 -5.80
C ALA A 113 -5.69 -1.40 -7.10
N ARG A 114 -5.19 -1.97 -8.20
CA ARG A 114 -5.83 -2.00 -9.52
C ARG A 114 -5.74 -3.40 -10.12
N LEU A 115 -6.76 -3.82 -10.84
CA LEU A 115 -6.72 -5.08 -11.60
C LEU A 115 -5.85 -4.95 -12.85
N ASP A 116 -5.82 -3.77 -13.45
CA ASP A 116 -5.13 -3.48 -14.70
C ASP A 116 -4.83 -1.98 -14.74
N ILE A 117 -3.84 -1.58 -15.52
CA ILE A 117 -3.47 -0.17 -15.75
C ILE A 117 -4.46 0.55 -16.69
N ARG A 118 -5.26 -0.21 -17.46
CA ARG A 118 -6.22 0.32 -18.45
C ARG A 118 -7.55 0.82 -17.85
N PRO A 119 -8.22 0.09 -16.92
CA PRO A 119 -9.50 0.53 -16.36
C PRO A 119 -9.35 1.76 -15.46
N THR A 120 -10.36 2.62 -15.45
CA THR A 120 -10.41 3.83 -14.63
C THR A 120 -10.78 3.59 -13.16
N VAL A 121 -10.70 2.34 -12.70
CA VAL A 121 -11.18 1.92 -11.37
C VAL A 121 -10.01 1.37 -10.54
N ALA A 122 -9.88 1.89 -9.32
CA ALA A 122 -8.98 1.40 -8.29
C ALA A 122 -9.74 1.15 -6.98
N TRP A 123 -9.06 0.48 -6.06
CA TRP A 123 -9.51 0.29 -4.69
C TRP A 123 -8.46 0.84 -3.73
N MET A 124 -8.90 1.64 -2.76
CA MET A 124 -8.11 1.95 -1.58
C MET A 124 -8.37 0.86 -0.53
N LEU A 125 -7.32 0.16 -0.14
CA LEU A 125 -7.33 -0.88 0.87
C LEU A 125 -6.78 -0.29 2.16
N ALA A 126 -7.52 -0.40 3.24
CA ALA A 126 -7.02 -0.14 4.59
C ALA A 126 -6.70 -1.48 5.23
N ILE A 127 -5.42 -1.74 5.49
CA ILE A 127 -4.94 -3.01 6.02
C ILE A 127 -4.57 -2.80 7.48
N ASN A 128 -5.21 -3.57 8.37
CA ASN A 128 -4.77 -3.67 9.75
C ASN A 128 -3.54 -4.59 9.80
N ILE A 129 -2.36 -4.01 10.02
CA ILE A 129 -1.10 -4.74 9.97
C ILE A 129 -0.82 -5.60 11.20
N ARG A 130 -1.47 -5.30 12.33
CA ARG A 130 -1.36 -6.09 13.56
C ARG A 130 -2.10 -7.41 13.41
N GLU A 131 -3.34 -7.33 12.96
CA GLU A 131 -4.23 -8.48 12.78
C GLU A 131 -4.04 -9.17 11.42
N GLY A 132 -3.39 -8.50 10.46
CA GLY A 132 -3.23 -9.01 9.09
C GLY A 132 -4.56 -9.05 8.31
N THR A 133 -5.49 -8.16 8.63
CA THR A 133 -6.85 -8.15 8.07
C THR A 133 -7.14 -6.90 7.23
N LEU A 134 -8.15 -6.99 6.37
CA LEU A 134 -8.67 -5.84 5.63
C LEU A 134 -9.65 -5.08 6.53
N ALA A 135 -9.25 -3.91 7.02
CA ALA A 135 -10.06 -3.07 7.89
C ALA A 135 -11.15 -2.32 7.12
N ALA A 136 -10.85 -1.88 5.89
CA ALA A 136 -11.80 -1.23 5.01
C ALA A 136 -11.36 -1.31 3.55
N ILE A 137 -12.32 -1.16 2.64
CA ILE A 137 -12.09 -1.05 1.21
C ILE A 137 -13.01 0.01 0.62
N LYS A 138 -12.48 0.84 -0.28
CA LYS A 138 -13.27 1.84 -1.00
C LYS A 138 -12.86 1.90 -2.46
N GLN A 139 -13.82 1.79 -3.36
CA GLN A 139 -13.61 2.02 -4.79
C GLN A 139 -13.33 3.52 -5.03
N CYS A 140 -12.34 3.82 -5.88
CA CYS A 140 -11.99 5.17 -6.32
C CYS A 140 -11.75 5.22 -7.83
N SER A 141 -11.99 6.39 -8.44
CA SER A 141 -11.70 6.64 -9.86
C SER A 141 -10.22 6.97 -10.05
N THR A 142 -9.63 6.46 -11.13
CA THR A 142 -8.24 6.71 -11.51
C THR A 142 -8.12 7.72 -12.65
N GLU A 143 -9.21 8.33 -13.10
CA GLU A 143 -9.22 9.32 -14.20
C GLU A 143 -8.29 10.50 -13.93
N LYS A 144 -8.12 10.88 -12.66
CA LYS A 144 -7.23 11.96 -12.23
C LYS A 144 -5.85 11.47 -11.77
N MET A 145 -5.58 10.17 -11.86
CA MET A 145 -4.40 9.54 -11.25
C MET A 145 -3.83 8.47 -12.21
N PRO A 146 -3.16 8.88 -13.30
CA PRO A 146 -2.66 7.97 -14.32
C PRO A 146 -1.55 7.04 -13.77
N GLY A 147 -0.79 7.49 -12.76
CA GLY A 147 0.23 6.70 -12.07
C GLY A 147 -0.23 6.12 -10.73
N LEU A 148 0.59 5.22 -10.19
CA LEU A 148 0.45 4.63 -8.84
C LEU A 148 1.49 5.19 -7.84
N GLU A 149 2.27 6.17 -8.28
CA GLU A 149 3.30 6.83 -7.49
C GLU A 149 2.67 7.83 -6.51
N PRO A 150 3.18 7.92 -5.28
CA PRO A 150 2.72 8.93 -4.34
C PRO A 150 3.23 10.29 -4.81
N THR A 151 2.32 11.23 -5.07
CA THR A 151 2.67 12.62 -5.44
C THR A 151 3.07 13.47 -4.24
N TYR A 152 3.07 12.91 -3.02
CA TYR A 152 3.24 13.67 -1.78
C TYR A 152 3.79 12.80 -0.64
N VAL A 153 4.70 13.37 0.16
CA VAL A 153 5.18 12.79 1.43
C VAL A 153 4.36 13.41 2.56
N GLN A 154 3.57 12.60 3.27
CA GLN A 154 2.75 13.08 4.38
C GLN A 154 3.61 13.39 5.61
N CYS A 155 3.67 14.66 6.01
CA CYS A 155 4.36 15.10 7.22
C CYS A 155 3.37 15.78 8.18
N ALA A 156 2.92 15.08 9.22
CA ALA A 156 2.21 15.69 10.34
C ALA A 156 3.21 16.35 11.32
N LEU A 157 3.88 17.43 10.87
CA LEU A 157 4.80 18.21 11.71
C LEU A 157 4.09 19.16 12.68
N SER A 158 2.81 19.45 12.48
CA SER A 158 2.13 20.58 13.13
C SER A 158 1.89 20.40 14.63
N ASP A 159 1.76 19.17 15.13
CA ASP A 159 1.43 18.94 16.55
C ASP A 159 2.66 19.05 17.47
N TYR A 160 3.87 18.86 16.96
CA TYR A 160 5.11 19.05 17.73
C TYR A 160 5.57 20.50 17.77
N LEU A 161 5.18 21.33 16.81
CA LEU A 161 5.56 22.75 16.76
C LEU A 161 4.80 23.60 17.78
N LYS A 162 3.66 23.11 18.29
CA LYS A 162 2.85 23.82 19.29
C LYS A 162 3.42 23.77 20.72
N GLN A 163 4.47 22.99 20.97
CA GLN A 163 5.06 22.86 22.31
C GLN A 163 6.15 23.88 22.64
N ARG A 164 6.45 24.85 21.76
CA ARG A 164 7.42 25.91 22.08
C ARG A 164 6.73 27.09 22.76
N LYS A 165 6.34 26.94 24.02
CA LYS A 165 6.20 28.09 24.93
C LYS A 165 7.60 28.41 25.45
N ARG A 166 8.17 29.51 24.97
CA ARG A 166 9.32 30.17 25.60
C ARG A 166 8.90 30.78 26.91
#